data_AF-A0A2D5VQ40-F1
#
_entry.id   AF-A0A2D5VQ40-F1
#
_cell.length_a   1.000
_cell.length_b   1.000
_cell.length_c   1.000
_cell.angle_alpha   90.00
_cell.angle_beta   90.00
_cell.angle_gamma   90.00
#
_symmetry.space_group_name_H-M   'P 1'
#
loop_
_entity.id
_entity.type
_entity.pdbx_description
1 polymer ?
#
loop_
_entity_poly.entity_id
_entity_poly.type
_entity_poly.pdbx_seq_one_letter_code
_entity_poly.pdbx_strand_id
1 'polypeptide(L)'
;MLPKNPIIGLCQQASFLTSAAKVDQCPEDSGLEVAFAGRSNAGKSSALNTLTHASLARTSKTPGRTQLLNFFRLDDERRLVDLPGYG
;
A
#
# COMPACT_ATOMS: atom_id res chain seq x y z
N MET A 1 -14.46 -23.60 7.53
CA MET A 1 -15.31 -22.44 7.17
C MET A 1 -14.47 -21.56 6.27
N LEU A 2 -14.87 -21.33 5.02
CA LEU A 2 -14.22 -20.30 4.19
C LEU A 2 -14.38 -18.94 4.89
N PRO A 3 -13.38 -18.03 4.84
CA PRO A 3 -13.54 -16.70 5.42
C PRO A 3 -14.79 -16.05 4.82
N LYS A 4 -15.65 -15.48 5.69
CA LYS A 4 -16.92 -14.82 5.30
C LYS A 4 -16.73 -13.72 4.24
N ASN A 5 -15.49 -13.26 4.02
CA ASN A 5 -15.10 -12.41 2.91
C ASN A 5 -13.71 -12.84 2.41
N PRO A 6 -13.57 -13.36 1.17
CA PRO A 6 -12.27 -13.79 0.63
C PRO A 6 -11.28 -12.63 0.48
N ILE A 7 -11.76 -11.38 0.39
CA ILE A 7 -10.93 -10.19 0.29
C ILE A 7 -10.18 -9.92 1.60
N ILE A 8 -10.82 -10.16 2.75
CA ILE A 8 -10.18 -9.95 4.06
C ILE A 8 -9.01 -10.91 4.24
N GLY A 9 -9.23 -12.20 3.93
CA GLY A 9 -8.18 -13.22 4.01
C GLY A 9 -6.99 -12.89 3.11
N LEU A 10 -7.25 -12.40 1.88
CA LEU A 10 -6.22 -11.93 0.96
C LEU A 10 -5.45 -10.72 1.50
N CYS A 11 -6.14 -9.70 1.99
CA CYS A 11 -5.50 -8.47 2.49
C CYS A 11 -4.65 -8.72 3.74
N GLN A 12 -4.99 -9.71 4.57
CA GLN A 12 -4.19 -10.11 5.73
C GLN A 12 -2.87 -10.79 5.36
N GLN A 13 -2.69 -11.23 4.10
CA GLN A 13 -1.40 -11.73 3.59
C GLN A 13 -0.46 -10.59 3.13
N ALA A 14 -0.90 -9.34 3.23
CA ALA A 14 -0.13 -8.20 2.78
C ALA A 14 1.25 -8.14 3.45
N SER A 15 2.28 -8.00 2.63
CA SER A 15 3.67 -7.85 3.07
C SER A 15 4.37 -6.77 2.27
N PHE A 16 5.33 -6.08 2.89
CA PHE A 16 6.11 -5.04 2.20
C PHE A 16 6.92 -5.67 1.07
N LEU A 17 6.81 -5.11 -0.14
CA LEU A 17 7.56 -5.53 -1.32
C LEU A 17 8.74 -4.59 -1.56
N THR A 18 8.47 -3.31 -1.81
CA THR A 18 9.51 -2.30 -2.09
C THR A 18 8.98 -0.89 -1.93
N SER A 19 9.91 0.08 -1.92
CA SER A 19 9.60 1.50 -2.03
C SER A 19 10.34 2.09 -3.23
N ALA A 20 9.63 2.86 -4.05
CA ALA A 20 10.18 3.52 -5.23
C ALA A 20 10.14 5.05 -5.05
N ALA A 21 11.25 5.73 -5.29
CA ALA A 21 11.29 7.20 -5.34
C ALA A 21 11.01 7.74 -6.76
N LYS A 22 11.14 6.87 -7.76
CA LYS A 22 10.98 7.17 -9.19
C LYS A 22 10.26 6.01 -9.87
N VAL A 23 9.63 6.30 -11.01
CA VAL A 23 8.85 5.30 -11.78
C VAL A 23 9.73 4.14 -12.28
N ASP A 24 11.00 4.41 -12.63
CA ASP A 24 11.97 3.39 -13.06
C ASP A 24 12.42 2.44 -11.95
N GLN A 25 12.06 2.72 -10.69
CA GLN A 25 12.33 1.87 -9.53
C GLN A 25 11.10 1.06 -9.11
N CYS A 26 9.96 1.23 -9.78
CA CYS A 26 8.77 0.43 -9.53
C CYS A 26 9.03 -1.04 -9.90
N PRO A 27 8.31 -1.98 -9.26
CA PRO A 27 8.22 -3.35 -9.76
C PRO A 27 7.76 -3.37 -11.23
N GLU A 28 8.01 -4.49 -11.91
CA GLU A 28 7.45 -4.71 -13.25
C GLU A 28 5.93 -4.56 -13.23
N ASP A 29 5.39 -3.88 -14.25
CA ASP A 29 3.95 -3.67 -14.43
C ASP A 29 3.27 -4.97 -14.86
N SER A 30 3.04 -5.83 -13.87
CA SER A 30 2.43 -7.15 -14.01
C SER A 30 1.39 -7.39 -12.92
N GLY A 31 0.31 -8.07 -13.29
CA GLY A 31 -0.80 -8.40 -12.38
C GLY A 31 -1.76 -7.22 -12.18
N LEU A 32 -2.35 -7.14 -10.98
CA LEU A 32 -3.34 -6.14 -10.60
C LEU A 32 -2.88 -5.35 -9.38
N GLU A 33 -3.01 -4.02 -9.46
CA GLU A 33 -2.66 -3.11 -8.37
C GLU A 33 -3.83 -2.24 -7.93
N VAL A 34 -3.98 -2.05 -6.62
CA VAL A 34 -4.93 -1.08 -6.05
C VAL A 34 -4.14 0.00 -5.33
N ALA A 35 -4.20 1.23 -5.86
CA ALA A 35 -3.49 2.37 -5.33
C ALA A 35 -4.36 3.25 -4.41
N PHE A 36 -3.80 3.66 -3.28
CA PHE A 36 -4.39 4.62 -2.35
C PHE A 36 -3.81 6.01 -2.62
N ALA A 37 -4.63 6.93 -3.13
CA ALA A 37 -4.27 8.32 -3.42
C ALA A 37 -5.09 9.31 -2.59
N GLY A 38 -4.55 10.49 -2.35
CA GLY A 38 -5.22 11.52 -1.52
C GLY A 38 -4.24 12.44 -0.80
N ARG A 39 -4.77 13.53 -0.23
CA ARG A 39 -3.96 14.56 0.43
C ARG A 39 -3.07 14.02 1.55
N SER A 40 -2.00 14.76 1.87
CA SER A 40 -1.24 14.56 3.11
C SER A 40 -2.20 14.50 4.32
N ASN A 41 -2.02 13.51 5.20
CA ASN A 41 -2.88 13.26 6.37
C ASN A 41 -4.37 12.96 6.10
N ALA A 42 -4.77 12.62 4.86
CA ALA A 42 -6.14 12.24 4.54
C ALA A 42 -6.57 10.85 5.05
N GLY A 43 -5.67 10.08 5.68
CA GLY A 43 -5.98 8.76 6.24
C GLY A 43 -5.65 7.55 5.35
N LYS A 44 -4.94 7.72 4.23
CA LYS A 44 -4.52 6.63 3.31
C LYS A 44 -3.85 5.46 4.04
N SER A 45 -2.77 5.75 4.75
CA SER A 45 -2.01 4.73 5.49
C SER A 45 -2.83 4.10 6.62
N SER A 46 -3.77 4.84 7.22
CA SER A 46 -4.71 4.29 8.20
C SER A 46 -5.67 3.30 7.55
N ALA A 47 -6.27 3.64 6.40
CA ALA A 47 -7.15 2.75 5.66
C ALA A 47 -6.43 1.48 5.21
N LEU A 48 -5.19 1.60 4.71
CA LEU A 48 -4.37 0.45 4.34
C LEU A 48 -4.12 -0.46 5.55
N ASN A 49 -3.68 0.10 6.68
CA ASN A 49 -3.42 -0.68 7.89
C ASN A 49 -4.69 -1.34 8.47
N THR A 50 -5.86 -0.68 8.34
CA THR A 50 -7.15 -1.27 8.71
C THR A 50 -7.51 -2.44 7.81
N LEU A 51 -7.30 -2.32 6.49
CA LEU A 51 -7.62 -3.37 5.52
C LEU A 51 -6.72 -4.61 5.69
N THR A 52 -5.44 -4.40 5.99
CA THR A 52 -4.45 -5.48 6.15
C THR A 52 -4.38 -6.03 7.58
N HIS A 53 -5.03 -5.39 8.54
CA HIS A 53 -4.87 -5.66 9.97
C HIS A 53 -3.40 -5.65 10.44
N ALA A 54 -2.56 -4.85 9.79
CA ALA A 54 -1.13 -4.79 10.03
C ALA A 54 -0.61 -3.35 9.91
N SER A 55 0.45 -3.02 10.67
CA SER A 55 1.10 -1.70 10.63
C SER A 55 2.12 -1.58 9.50
N LEU A 56 1.67 -1.79 8.26
CA LEU A 56 2.52 -1.84 7.06
C LEU A 56 2.83 -0.45 6.51
N ALA A 57 1.83 0.42 6.43
CA ALA A 57 1.99 1.78 5.93
C ALA A 57 2.35 2.73 7.07
N ARG A 58 3.42 3.50 6.88
CA ARG A 58 3.91 4.49 7.85
C ARG A 58 3.27 5.85 7.60
N THR A 59 2.60 6.39 8.60
CA THR A 59 2.13 7.78 8.58
C THR A 59 3.34 8.73 8.72
N SER A 60 3.70 9.43 7.64
CA SER A 60 4.75 10.46 7.73
C SER A 60 4.21 11.70 8.44
N LYS A 61 4.65 11.95 9.67
CA LYS A 61 4.29 13.15 10.45
C LYS A 61 5.16 14.37 10.15
N THR A 62 6.28 14.19 9.44
CA THR A 62 7.27 15.25 9.21
C THR A 62 7.21 15.71 7.75
N PRO A 63 6.89 16.99 7.47
CA PRO A 63 6.97 17.59 6.14
C PRO A 63 8.41 17.56 5.60
N GLY A 64 8.58 17.32 4.30
CA GLY A 64 9.88 17.40 3.62
C GLY A 64 10.67 16.11 3.48
N ARG A 65 10.14 14.95 3.92
CA ARG A 65 10.76 13.65 3.61
C ARG A 65 10.47 13.23 2.17
N THR A 66 11.43 12.61 1.50
CA THR A 66 11.26 11.99 0.17
C THR A 66 9.96 11.19 0.14
N GLN A 67 9.11 11.56 -0.81
CA GLN A 67 7.84 10.91 -1.09
C GLN A 67 8.11 9.62 -1.86
N LEU A 68 7.80 8.48 -1.26
CA LEU A 68 8.00 7.16 -1.85
C LEU A 68 6.64 6.54 -2.22
N LEU A 69 6.59 5.85 -3.35
CA LEU A 69 5.54 4.89 -3.64
C LEU A 69 5.87 3.62 -2.86
N ASN A 70 4.96 3.13 -2.03
CA ASN A 70 5.17 1.90 -1.27
C ASN A 70 4.29 0.78 -1.81
N PHE A 71 4.91 -0.35 -2.15
CA PHE A 71 4.24 -1.51 -2.72
C PHE A 71 4.13 -2.61 -1.66
N PHE A 72 2.95 -3.20 -1.54
CA PHE A 72 2.65 -4.31 -0.64
C PHE A 72 2.07 -5.48 -1.42
N ARG A 73 2.74 -6.63 -1.38
CA ARG A 73 2.30 -7.84 -2.08
C ARG A 73 1.20 -8.54 -1.30
N LEU A 74 0.11 -8.91 -1.97
CA LEU A 74 -0.96 -9.76 -1.42
C LEU A 74 -0.76 -11.23 -1.80
N ASP A 75 -0.41 -11.47 -3.07
CA ASP A 75 0.00 -12.76 -3.63
C ASP A 75 0.86 -12.52 -4.88
N ASP A 76 1.07 -13.55 -5.70
CA ASP A 76 1.92 -13.45 -6.89
C ASP A 76 1.33 -12.54 -7.99
N GLU A 77 0.03 -12.26 -7.97
CA GLU A 77 -0.68 -11.50 -9.02
C GLU A 77 -1.20 -10.14 -8.55
N ARG A 78 -1.28 -9.90 -7.23
CA ARG A 78 -1.99 -8.74 -6.68
C ARG A 78 -1.16 -7.95 -5.67
N ARG A 79 -1.26 -6.62 -5.75
CA ARG A 79 -0.57 -5.68 -4.84
C ARG A 79 -1.45 -4.52 -4.40
N LEU A 80 -1.18 -4.00 -3.21
CA LEU A 80 -1.64 -2.69 -2.75
C LEU A 80 -0.51 -1.66 -2.88
N VAL A 81 -0.85 -0.42 -3.21
CA VAL A 81 0.12 0.66 -3.38
C VAL A 81 -0.28 1.87 -2.52
N ASP A 82 0.59 2.31 -1.61
CA ASP A 82 0.42 3.58 -0.89
C ASP A 82 1.16 4.67 -1.67
N LEU A 83 0.41 5.54 -2.32
CA LEU A 83 0.97 6.65 -3.07
C LEU A 83 1.27 7.82 -2.14
N PRO A 84 2.32 8.59 -2.45
CA PRO A 84 2.63 9.76 -1.65
C PRO A 84 1.47 10.77 -1.66
N GLY A 85 1.27 11.40 -0.48
CA GLY A 85 0.24 12.42 -0.34
C GLY A 85 0.58 13.70 -1.09
N TYR A 86 -0.41 14.27 -1.79
CA TYR A 86 -0.28 15.59 -2.39
C TYR A 86 -0.81 16.69 -1.48
N GLY A 87 -0.39 17.93 -1.74
CA GLY A 87 -0.81 19.10 -0.97
C GLY A 87 -0.06 19.25 0.34
#